data_AF-A0A9D7SKD0-F1
#
_entry.id   AF-A0A9D7SKD0-F1
#
_cell.length_a   1.000
_cell.length_b   1.000
_cell.length_c   1.000
_cell.angle_alpha   90.00
_cell.angle_beta   90.00
_cell.angle_gamma   90.00
#
_symmetry.space_group_name_H-M   'P 1'
#
loop_
_entity.id
_entity.type
_entity.pdbx_description
1 polymer ?
#
loop_
_entity_poly.entity_id
_entity_poly.type
_entity_poly.pdbx_seq_one_letter_code
_entity_poly.pdbx_strand_id
1 'polypeptide(L)'
;MKKGPKSANNPPSGDGVQDLASKPTPVLLTKRAAVAAPDPKAPREKICAECGIHFKVESGQKFYLCPDCYRRSFTYKRKGGPEAARILTHITCATCGAQEYLPFIPDEPAKALCRACFAKERPEPKTPPRHTHR
;
A
#
# COMPACT_ATOMS: atom_id res chain seq x y z
N MET A 1 45.82 31.93 31.89
CA MET A 1 46.34 31.32 33.14
C MET A 1 45.73 32.06 34.32
N LYS A 2 45.10 31.37 35.28
CA LYS A 2 44.98 31.57 36.76
C LYS A 2 43.78 30.71 37.21
N LYS A 3 44.03 29.43 37.53
CA LYS A 3 44.10 28.87 38.90
C LYS A 3 42.82 29.12 39.71
N GLY A 4 42.06 28.04 39.97
CA GLY A 4 40.90 27.98 40.88
C GLY A 4 41.32 28.08 42.35
N PRO A 5 40.86 27.17 43.23
CA PRO A 5 39.49 26.83 43.64
C PRO A 5 39.27 27.22 45.13
N LYS A 6 38.06 27.08 45.69
CA LYS A 6 37.88 26.75 47.12
C LYS A 6 36.44 26.37 47.48
N SER A 7 36.33 25.16 48.02
CA SER A 7 35.18 24.55 48.69
C SER A 7 34.77 25.31 49.96
N ALA A 8 33.51 25.22 50.35
CA ALA A 8 33.11 25.10 51.76
C ALA A 8 31.73 24.44 51.87
N ASN A 9 31.67 23.42 52.72
CA ASN A 9 30.50 22.61 53.06
C ASN A 9 29.59 23.29 54.10
N ASN A 10 28.34 22.85 54.06
CA ASN A 10 27.37 22.63 55.16
C ASN A 10 26.32 23.69 55.54
N PRO A 11 25.13 23.21 56.00
CA PRO A 11 23.84 23.89 55.91
C PRO A 11 23.45 24.60 57.21
N PRO A 12 22.27 25.25 57.24
CA PRO A 12 21.34 24.86 58.28
C PRO A 12 19.88 24.71 57.80
N SER A 13 19.22 23.79 58.50
CA SER A 13 17.78 23.55 58.59
C SER A 13 16.95 24.83 58.75
N GLY A 14 15.70 24.78 58.29
CA GLY A 14 14.66 25.65 58.84
C GLY A 14 13.55 26.03 57.88
N ASP A 15 12.40 25.43 58.12
CA ASP A 15 11.07 26.07 58.05
C ASP A 15 10.29 26.04 56.73
N GLY A 16 9.09 25.50 56.87
CA GLY A 16 8.22 25.02 55.83
C GLY A 16 7.72 26.08 54.87
N VAL A 17 7.64 25.68 53.60
CA VAL A 17 6.78 26.33 52.63
C VAL A 17 5.45 25.59 52.64
N GLN A 18 4.44 26.37 53.00
CA GLN A 18 3.07 26.00 53.26
C GLN A 18 2.41 25.37 52.03
N ASP A 19 1.84 24.18 52.24
CA ASP A 19 0.88 23.55 51.35
C ASP A 19 -0.37 24.43 51.25
N LEU A 20 -0.40 25.31 50.25
CA LEU A 20 -1.59 26.04 49.88
C LEU A 20 -2.53 25.09 49.14
N ALA A 21 -3.28 24.35 49.95
CA ALA A 21 -4.41 23.51 49.55
C ALA A 21 -5.30 24.25 48.55
N SER A 22 -5.12 23.92 47.27
CA SER A 22 -5.97 24.36 46.18
C SER A 22 -7.33 23.68 46.34
N LYS A 23 -8.34 24.43 46.78
CA LYS A 23 -9.71 23.93 46.91
C LYS A 23 -10.17 23.37 45.55
N PRO A 24 -10.68 22.13 45.48
CA PRO A 24 -11.12 21.55 44.22
C PRO A 24 -12.32 22.34 43.69
N THR A 25 -12.20 22.85 42.47
CA THR A 25 -13.32 23.44 41.73
C THR A 25 -14.38 22.36 41.49
N PRO A 26 -15.66 22.64 41.78
CA PRO A 26 -16.71 21.65 41.54
C PRO A 26 -16.86 21.42 40.03
N VAL A 27 -16.63 20.19 39.58
CA VAL A 27 -16.84 19.77 38.19
C VAL A 27 -18.35 19.65 37.97
N LEU A 28 -18.95 20.68 37.36
CA LEU A 28 -20.37 20.67 36.98
C LEU A 28 -20.56 19.83 35.71
N LEU A 29 -21.17 18.65 35.85
CA LEU A 29 -21.59 17.82 34.72
C LEU A 29 -22.75 18.49 33.99
N THR A 30 -22.48 19.07 32.82
CA THR A 30 -23.53 19.54 31.92
C THR A 30 -24.00 18.39 31.04
N LYS A 31 -25.31 18.15 31.00
CA LYS A 31 -25.90 17.10 30.14
C LYS A 31 -25.70 17.48 28.68
N ARG A 32 -25.01 16.63 27.92
CA ARG A 32 -24.75 16.86 26.49
C ARG A 32 -26.10 16.89 25.74
N ALA A 33 -26.33 17.94 24.95
CA ALA A 33 -27.49 18.01 24.08
C ALA A 33 -27.54 16.78 23.15
N ALA A 34 -28.74 16.29 22.85
CA ALA A 34 -28.91 15.14 21.97
C ALA A 34 -28.41 15.51 20.56
N VAL A 35 -27.31 14.87 20.14
CA VAL A 35 -26.80 14.99 18.78
C VAL A 35 -27.81 14.30 17.87
N ALA A 36 -28.36 15.05 16.91
CA ALA A 36 -29.25 14.50 15.89
C ALA A 36 -28.57 13.30 15.21
N ALA A 37 -29.30 12.20 15.02
CA ALA A 37 -28.75 11.00 14.41
C ALA A 37 -28.19 11.36 13.03
N PRO A 38 -26.90 11.09 12.74
CA PRO A 38 -26.34 11.37 11.43
C PRO A 38 -27.07 10.55 10.38
N ASP A 39 -27.34 11.15 9.23
CA ASP A 39 -28.08 10.52 8.14
C ASP A 39 -27.51 9.12 7.84
N PRO A 40 -28.38 8.09 7.71
CA PRO A 40 -27.94 6.69 7.60
C PRO A 40 -27.13 6.42 6.33
N LYS A 41 -27.14 7.35 5.36
CA LYS A 41 -26.49 7.26 4.05
C LYS A 41 -25.20 8.08 3.94
N ALA A 42 -24.83 8.85 4.98
CA ALA A 42 -23.61 9.65 4.94
C ALA A 42 -22.37 8.74 4.94
N PRO A 43 -21.37 9.01 4.08
CA PRO A 43 -20.13 8.24 4.08
C PRO A 43 -19.43 8.36 5.42
N ARG A 44 -19.08 7.21 6.02
CA ARG A 44 -18.40 7.15 7.31
C ARG A 44 -16.90 7.16 7.11
N GLU A 45 -16.20 8.01 7.84
CA GLU A 45 -14.74 7.99 7.87
C GLU A 45 -14.25 6.80 8.71
N LYS A 46 -13.27 6.08 8.15
CA LYS A 46 -12.64 4.89 8.73
C LYS A 46 -11.13 5.00 8.59
N ILE A 47 -10.41 4.33 9.48
CA ILE A 47 -8.95 4.30 9.50
C ILE A 47 -8.49 2.94 8.98
N CYS A 48 -7.58 2.93 8.02
CA CYS A 48 -7.00 1.70 7.48
C CYS A 48 -6.14 1.00 8.54
N ALA A 49 -6.32 -0.31 8.73
CA ALA A 49 -5.55 -1.08 9.70
C ALA A 49 -4.05 -1.22 9.35
N GLU A 50 -3.67 -1.12 8.07
CA GLU A 50 -2.27 -1.28 7.64
C GLU A 50 -1.49 0.03 7.60
N CYS A 51 -2.08 1.09 7.01
CA CYS A 51 -1.38 2.34 6.77
C CYS A 51 -1.89 3.53 7.60
N GLY A 52 -2.96 3.35 8.39
CA GLY A 52 -3.47 4.38 9.30
C GLY A 52 -4.15 5.58 8.61
N ILE A 53 -4.32 5.56 7.28
CA ILE A 53 -4.98 6.67 6.57
C ILE A 53 -6.49 6.67 6.83
N HIS A 54 -7.05 7.87 6.90
CA HIS A 54 -8.50 8.07 6.95
C HIS A 54 -9.06 7.94 5.54
N PHE A 55 -10.12 7.15 5.37
CA PHE A 55 -10.81 6.98 4.10
C PHE A 55 -12.32 6.91 4.31
N LYS A 56 -13.07 7.33 3.29
CA LYS A 56 -14.53 7.38 3.32
C LYS A 56 -15.10 6.07 2.81
N VAL A 57 -16.05 5.50 3.57
CA VAL A 57 -16.73 4.25 3.24
C VAL A 57 -18.24 4.49 3.18
N GLU A 58 -18.89 3.91 2.19
CA GLU A 58 -20.35 3.90 2.07
C GLU A 58 -20.99 3.22 3.28
N SER A 59 -22.13 3.76 3.71
CA SER A 59 -22.92 3.19 4.79
C SER A 59 -23.34 1.75 4.46
N GLY A 60 -22.87 0.80 5.26
CA GLY A 60 -23.22 -0.63 5.13
C GLY A 60 -22.04 -1.53 4.76
N GLN A 61 -20.97 -0.98 4.19
CA GLN A 61 -19.76 -1.77 3.90
C GLN A 61 -18.74 -1.64 5.04
N LYS A 62 -18.21 -2.77 5.51
CA LYS A 62 -17.20 -2.84 6.57
C LYS A 62 -15.84 -3.15 5.96
N PHE A 63 -15.17 -2.14 5.40
CA PHE A 63 -13.78 -2.29 4.95
C PHE A 63 -12.82 -2.02 6.11
N TYR A 64 -11.87 -2.94 6.30
CA TYR A 64 -10.76 -2.81 7.26
C TYR A 64 -9.51 -2.15 6.62
N LEU A 65 -9.43 -2.15 5.30
CA LEU A 65 -8.29 -1.69 4.51
C LEU A 65 -8.73 -0.59 3.55
N CYS A 66 -7.85 0.38 3.30
CA CYS A 66 -8.05 1.37 2.25
C CYS A 66 -7.98 0.71 0.86
N PRO A 67 -8.45 1.37 -0.21
CA PRO A 67 -8.43 0.82 -1.57
C PRO A 67 -7.04 0.34 -2.03
N ASP A 68 -5.97 1.02 -1.61
CA ASP A 68 -4.60 0.67 -1.97
C ASP A 68 -4.10 -0.57 -1.23
N CYS A 69 -4.22 -0.60 0.10
CA CYS A 69 -3.88 -1.78 0.91
C CYS A 69 -4.73 -2.99 0.54
N TYR A 70 -6.02 -2.78 0.28
CA TYR A 70 -6.92 -3.81 -0.21
C TYR A 70 -6.39 -4.38 -1.53
N ARG A 71 -6.14 -3.56 -2.56
CA ARG A 71 -5.55 -4.02 -3.84
C ARG A 71 -4.23 -4.75 -3.65
N ARG A 72 -3.36 -4.24 -2.76
CA ARG A 72 -2.03 -4.80 -2.49
C ARG A 72 -2.11 -6.20 -1.87
N SER A 73 -3.10 -6.44 -1.00
CA SER A 73 -3.38 -7.76 -0.41
C SER A 73 -3.84 -8.80 -1.44
N PHE A 74 -4.61 -8.41 -2.47
CA PHE A 74 -5.01 -9.33 -3.55
C PHE A 74 -3.93 -9.54 -4.60
N THR A 75 -3.09 -8.53 -4.87
CA THR A 75 -1.95 -8.71 -5.78
C THR A 75 -0.96 -9.74 -5.26
N TYR A 76 -0.80 -9.89 -3.95
CA TYR A 76 0.05 -10.93 -3.36
C TYR A 76 -0.47 -12.36 -3.61
N LYS A 77 -1.80 -12.53 -3.79
CA LYS A 77 -2.39 -13.84 -4.12
C LYS A 77 -2.46 -14.14 -5.62
N ARG A 78 -2.26 -13.14 -6.49
CA ARG A 78 -1.96 -13.43 -7.89
C ARG A 78 -0.52 -13.91 -7.96
N LYS A 79 -0.33 -15.23 -8.06
CA LYS A 79 0.94 -15.83 -8.49
C LYS A 79 1.27 -15.35 -9.92
N GLY A 80 1.79 -14.14 -10.03
CA GLY A 80 2.04 -13.45 -11.29
C GLY A 80 2.20 -11.95 -11.02
N GLY A 81 3.29 -11.58 -10.34
CA GLY A 81 3.67 -10.18 -10.14
C GLY A 81 3.94 -9.47 -11.48
N PRO A 82 4.18 -8.14 -11.46
CA PRO A 82 4.62 -7.41 -12.66
C PRO A 82 5.94 -7.96 -13.24
N GLU A 83 6.64 -8.76 -12.43
CA GLU A 83 7.89 -9.48 -12.65
C GLU A 83 7.68 -11.01 -12.54
N ALA A 84 6.65 -11.59 -13.16
CA ALA A 84 6.86 -12.92 -13.74
C ALA A 84 7.88 -12.69 -14.87
N ALA A 85 9.18 -12.76 -14.51
CA ALA A 85 10.32 -12.35 -15.31
C ALA A 85 10.01 -12.39 -16.81
N ARG A 86 9.88 -11.21 -17.44
CA ARG A 86 9.66 -11.12 -18.89
C ARG A 86 10.94 -11.62 -19.55
N ILE A 87 11.01 -12.91 -19.86
CA ILE A 87 12.14 -13.48 -20.56
C ILE A 87 12.12 -12.89 -21.96
N LEU A 88 13.07 -11.99 -22.23
CA LEU A 88 13.33 -11.45 -23.55
C LEU A 88 14.48 -12.24 -24.17
N THR A 89 14.14 -13.25 -24.95
CA THR A 89 15.14 -14.06 -25.65
C THR A 89 15.56 -13.33 -26.93
N HIS A 90 16.84 -12.99 -27.02
CA HIS A 90 17.44 -12.45 -28.23
C HIS A 90 17.64 -13.56 -29.26
N ILE A 91 17.07 -13.40 -30.45
CA ILE A 91 17.17 -14.36 -31.55
C ILE A 91 17.66 -13.70 -32.84
N THR A 92 18.23 -14.51 -33.73
CA THR A 92 18.48 -14.16 -35.13
C THR A 92 17.45 -14.90 -35.99
N CYS A 93 16.65 -14.17 -36.77
CA CYS A 93 15.60 -14.79 -37.57
C CYS A 93 16.17 -15.69 -38.67
N ALA A 94 15.67 -16.93 -38.76
CA ALA A 94 16.13 -17.91 -39.74
C ALA A 94 15.84 -17.54 -41.21
N THR A 95 14.84 -16.70 -41.49
CA THR A 95 14.42 -16.35 -42.86
C THR A 95 14.96 -15.01 -43.35
N CYS A 96 14.96 -13.98 -42.49
CA CYS A 96 15.42 -12.64 -42.87
C CYS A 96 16.76 -12.22 -42.25
N GLY A 97 17.29 -12.98 -41.28
CA GLY A 97 18.55 -12.67 -40.60
C GLY A 97 18.47 -11.53 -39.57
N ALA A 98 17.30 -10.92 -39.37
CA ALA A 98 17.14 -9.81 -38.42
C ALA A 98 17.26 -10.26 -36.95
N GLN A 99 17.79 -9.38 -36.10
CA GLN A 99 17.86 -9.58 -34.65
C GLN A 99 16.57 -9.06 -33.98
N GLU A 100 15.91 -9.88 -33.15
CA GLU A 100 14.68 -9.50 -32.44
C GLU A 100 14.63 -10.13 -31.03
N TYR A 101 13.89 -9.49 -30.13
CA TYR A 101 13.60 -10.00 -28.78
C TYR A 101 12.22 -10.64 -28.72
N LEU A 102 12.15 -11.92 -28.33
CA LEU A 102 10.89 -12.64 -28.12
C LEU A 102 10.51 -12.69 -26.63
N PRO A 103 9.20 -12.58 -26.28
CA PRO A 103 8.73 -12.60 -24.89
C PRO A 103 8.64 -14.02 -24.28
N PHE A 104 9.28 -15.00 -24.91
CA PHE A 104 9.34 -16.40 -24.51
C PHE A 104 10.63 -17.03 -25.02
N ILE A 105 11.03 -18.17 -24.45
CA ILE A 105 12.17 -18.97 -24.94
C ILE A 105 11.65 -19.94 -26.01
N PRO A 106 12.07 -19.81 -27.28
CA PRO A 106 11.74 -20.81 -28.31
C PRO A 106 12.44 -22.14 -28.01
N ASP A 107 11.81 -23.26 -28.37
CA ASP A 107 12.42 -24.60 -28.19
C ASP A 107 13.72 -24.75 -29.01
N GLU A 108 13.75 -24.17 -30.22
CA GLU A 108 14.91 -24.17 -31.10
C GLU A 108 15.28 -22.74 -31.55
N PRO A 109 16.32 -22.10 -30.97
CA PRO A 109 16.67 -20.71 -31.29
C PRO A 109 17.18 -20.53 -32.73
N ALA A 110 17.73 -21.59 -33.35
CA ALA A 110 18.27 -21.55 -34.72
C ALA A 110 17.19 -21.52 -35.81
N LYS A 111 15.98 -22.00 -35.53
CA LYS A 111 14.83 -21.96 -36.46
C LYS A 111 13.82 -20.86 -36.10
N ALA A 112 14.14 -20.03 -35.11
CA ALA A 112 13.22 -19.02 -34.63
C ALA A 112 12.98 -17.95 -35.71
N LEU A 113 11.72 -17.55 -35.85
CA LEU A 113 11.29 -16.53 -36.79
C LEU A 113 10.99 -15.22 -36.07
N CYS A 114 11.32 -14.10 -36.72
CA CYS A 114 10.88 -12.80 -36.26
C CYS A 114 9.34 -12.71 -36.35
N ARG A 115 8.75 -11.77 -35.61
CA ARG A 115 7.30 -11.55 -35.57
C ARG A 115 6.72 -11.32 -36.97
N ALA A 116 7.46 -10.62 -37.83
CA ALA A 116 7.04 -10.33 -39.20
C ALA A 116 7.04 -11.57 -40.11
N CYS A 117 8.06 -12.43 -40.03
CA CYS A 117 8.13 -13.65 -40.83
C CYS A 117 7.13 -14.70 -40.33
N PHE A 118 6.99 -14.85 -39.00
CA PHE A 118 5.99 -15.73 -38.42
C PHE A 118 4.56 -15.35 -38.84
N ALA A 119 4.25 -14.04 -38.92
CA ALA A 119 2.94 -13.57 -39.38
C ALA A 119 2.64 -13.91 -40.84
N LYS A 120 3.67 -14.06 -41.70
CA LYS A 120 3.51 -14.44 -43.11
C LYS A 120 3.37 -15.94 -43.30
N GLU A 121 4.11 -16.73 -42.52
CA GLU A 121 4.08 -18.18 -42.59
C GLU A 121 2.86 -18.79 -41.91
N ARG A 122 2.22 -18.08 -40.96
CA ARG A 122 1.03 -18.59 -40.28
C ARG A 122 -0.16 -18.62 -41.24
N PRO A 123 -0.65 -19.80 -41.68
CA PRO A 123 -1.93 -19.87 -42.38
C PRO A 123 -3.04 -19.39 -41.44
N GLU A 124 -4.09 -18.80 -42.03
CA GLU A 124 -5.11 -18.00 -41.36
C GLU A 124 -5.54 -18.49 -39.97
N PRO A 125 -5.82 -17.56 -39.02
CA PRO A 125 -6.21 -17.93 -37.68
C PRO A 125 -7.47 -18.79 -37.73
N LYS A 126 -7.35 -20.06 -37.30
CA LYS A 126 -8.50 -20.88 -36.93
C LYS A 126 -9.36 -20.05 -35.98
N THR A 127 -10.54 -19.66 -36.46
CA THR A 127 -11.48 -18.85 -35.70
C THR A 127 -11.66 -19.48 -34.32
N PRO A 128 -11.50 -18.72 -33.22
CA PRO A 128 -11.71 -19.29 -31.90
C PRO A 128 -13.13 -19.86 -31.85
N PRO A 129 -13.34 -21.06 -31.27
CA PRO A 129 -14.68 -21.59 -31.10
C PRO A 129 -15.49 -20.55 -30.31
N ARG A 130 -16.56 -20.04 -30.91
CA ARG A 130 -17.52 -19.19 -30.19
C ARG A 130 -18.14 -20.07 -29.10
N HIS A 131 -17.65 -19.95 -27.89
CA HIS A 131 -18.33 -20.49 -26.73
C HIS A 131 -19.64 -19.73 -26.58
N THR A 132 -20.74 -20.38 -26.96
CA THR A 132 -22.09 -19.89 -26.69
C THR A 132 -22.24 -19.88 -25.18
N HIS A 133 -22.27 -18.69 -24.57
CA HIS A 133 -22.75 -18.55 -23.19
C HIS A 133 -24.20 -19.04 -23.17
N ARG A 134 -24.42 -20.18 -22.49
CA ARG A 134 -25.74 -20.69 -22.13
C ARG A 134 -26.04 -20.30 -20.69
#